data_AF-A0A7S0ESU4-F1
#
_entry.id   AF-A0A7S0ESU4-F1
#
_cell.length_a   1.000
_cell.length_b   1.000
_cell.length_c   1.000
_cell.angle_alpha   90.00
_cell.angle_beta   90.00
_cell.angle_gamma   90.00
#
_symmetry.space_group_name_H-M   'P 1'
#
loop_
_entity.id
_entity.type
_entity.pdbx_description
1 polymer ?
#
loop_
_entity_poly.entity_id
_entity_poly.type
_entity_poly.pdbx_seq_one_letter_code
_entity_poly.pdbx_strand_id
1 'polypeptide(L)'
;GLALVPASHYHAIKLGRTVAGRDFTIRCYVTSTGSSSLEVRTDALQVDESGQERLINVCHTAMVALDKSTMRPVKGAVPPLELPAKQEAAGLDARDDPNPNQIERLELAKLHKVMMARRRANEMLLRSPVSQPPTSEEMAAVHELH
;
A
#
# COMPACT_ATOMS: atom_id res chain seq x y z
N GLY A 1 26.00 3.10 -7.93
CA GLY A 1 24.92 3.00 -8.95
C GLY A 1 23.59 2.80 -8.25
N LEU A 2 22.48 3.34 -8.75
CA LEU A 2 21.22 3.39 -8.00
C LEU A 2 20.43 2.07 -8.03
N ALA A 3 19.80 1.71 -6.91
CA ALA A 3 18.82 0.63 -6.80
C ALA A 3 17.58 1.14 -6.05
N LEU A 4 16.40 0.85 -6.56
CA LEU A 4 15.14 1.09 -5.85
C LEU A 4 14.72 -0.24 -5.20
N VAL A 5 14.63 -0.28 -3.88
CA VAL A 5 14.33 -1.52 -3.13
C VAL A 5 13.09 -1.36 -2.27
N PRO A 6 12.28 -2.41 -2.07
CA PRO A 6 11.22 -2.41 -1.07
C PRO A 6 11.83 -2.28 0.33
N ALA A 7 11.36 -1.30 1.10
CA ALA A 7 11.76 -1.09 2.49
C ALA A 7 10.66 -1.53 3.48
N SER A 8 9.39 -1.41 3.09
CA SER A 8 8.28 -1.93 3.88
C SER A 8 7.05 -2.20 3.01
N HIS A 9 6.19 -3.08 3.51
CA HIS A 9 4.91 -3.42 2.91
C HIS A 9 3.84 -3.36 3.99
N TYR A 10 2.72 -2.69 3.72
CA TYR A 10 1.68 -2.48 4.73
C TYR A 10 0.31 -2.26 4.09
N HIS A 11 -0.72 -2.33 4.94
CA HIS A 11 -2.13 -2.24 4.55
C HIS A 11 -2.49 -3.21 3.41
N ALA A 12 -1.90 -4.40 3.41
CA ALA A 12 -2.30 -5.50 2.54
C ALA A 12 -3.66 -6.01 2.99
N ILE A 13 -4.72 -5.58 2.31
CA ILE A 13 -6.11 -5.85 2.66
C ILE A 13 -6.75 -6.63 1.53
N LYS A 14 -7.34 -7.77 1.87
CA LYS A 14 -8.20 -8.53 0.97
C LYS A 14 -9.61 -7.96 1.05
N LEU A 15 -10.07 -7.31 -0.01
CA LEU A 15 -11.38 -6.64 -0.06
C LEU A 15 -12.48 -7.55 -0.64
N GLY A 16 -12.08 -8.55 -1.42
CA GLY A 16 -13.02 -9.49 -2.02
C GLY A 16 -12.38 -10.84 -2.31
N ARG A 17 -13.21 -11.88 -2.43
CA ARG A 17 -12.77 -13.22 -2.82
C ARG A 17 -12.19 -13.18 -4.23
N THR A 18 -11.02 -13.79 -4.42
CA THR A 18 -10.51 -14.04 -5.77
C THR A 18 -11.30 -15.19 -6.39
N VAL A 19 -11.78 -15.00 -7.60
CA VAL A 19 -12.45 -16.06 -8.37
C VAL A 19 -11.38 -16.82 -9.16
N ALA A 20 -11.30 -18.13 -8.93
CA ALA A 20 -10.40 -18.99 -9.67
C ALA A 20 -10.83 -19.06 -11.15
N GLY A 21 -9.85 -19.11 -12.06
CA GLY A 21 -10.11 -19.15 -13.51
C GLY A 21 -10.45 -17.79 -14.13
N ARG A 22 -10.30 -16.69 -13.39
CA ARG A 22 -10.39 -15.32 -13.93
C ARG A 22 -9.07 -14.58 -13.77
N ASP A 23 -8.68 -13.87 -14.82
CA ASP A 23 -7.50 -13.03 -14.80
C ASP A 23 -7.64 -11.89 -13.80
N PHE A 24 -6.50 -11.51 -13.23
CA PHE A 24 -6.38 -10.33 -12.37
C PHE A 24 -5.51 -9.28 -13.04
N THR A 25 -5.94 -8.03 -12.92
CA THR A 25 -5.14 -6.88 -13.32
C THR A 25 -4.48 -6.31 -12.08
N ILE A 26 -3.15 -6.15 -12.12
CA ILE A 26 -2.39 -5.47 -11.08
C ILE A 26 -2.08 -4.06 -11.57
N ARG A 27 -2.56 -3.05 -10.85
CA ARG A 27 -2.24 -1.65 -11.11
C ARG A 27 -1.35 -1.12 -10.01
N CYS A 28 -0.27 -0.47 -10.40
CA CYS A 28 0.67 0.14 -9.47
C CYS A 28 0.79 1.63 -9.80
N TYR A 29 0.73 2.49 -8.78
CA TYR A 29 0.96 3.92 -8.95
C TYR A 29 1.62 4.51 -7.70
N VAL A 30 2.43 5.54 -7.94
CA VAL A 30 3.12 6.27 -6.87
C VAL A 30 2.12 7.21 -6.20
N THR A 31 1.97 7.08 -4.88
CA THR A 31 1.04 7.88 -4.07
C THR A 31 1.75 9.01 -3.32
N SER A 32 3.04 8.85 -3.03
CA SER A 32 3.86 9.89 -2.42
C SER A 32 5.35 9.67 -2.70
N THR A 33 6.12 10.76 -2.62
CA THR A 33 7.57 10.75 -2.82
C THR A 33 8.25 11.57 -1.73
N GLY A 34 9.27 11.00 -1.10
CA GLY A 34 10.29 11.73 -0.36
C GLY A 34 11.54 11.95 -1.23
N SER A 35 12.58 12.56 -0.67
CA SER A 35 13.81 12.84 -1.43
C SER A 35 14.61 11.58 -1.82
N SER A 36 14.40 10.46 -1.13
CA SER A 36 15.09 9.18 -1.38
C SER A 36 14.16 7.98 -1.30
N SER A 37 12.84 8.21 -1.26
CA SER A 37 11.85 7.16 -1.06
C SER A 37 10.58 7.48 -1.84
N LEU A 38 9.80 6.46 -2.17
CA LEU A 38 8.46 6.62 -2.73
C LEU A 38 7.52 5.57 -2.15
N GLU A 39 6.24 5.90 -2.05
CA GLU A 39 5.19 4.95 -1.73
C GLU A 39 4.49 4.54 -3.02
N VAL A 40 4.35 3.23 -3.24
CA VAL A 40 3.57 2.65 -4.33
C VAL A 40 2.32 2.01 -3.75
N ARG A 41 1.15 2.42 -4.22
CA ARG A 41 -0.08 1.66 -4.02
C ARG A 41 -0.22 0.64 -5.14
N THR A 42 -0.53 -0.59 -4.76
CA THR A 42 -0.81 -1.69 -5.67
C THR A 42 -2.25 -2.15 -5.46
N ASP A 43 -3.03 -2.09 -6.53
CA ASP A 43 -4.41 -2.51 -6.60
C ASP A 43 -4.47 -3.80 -7.43
N ALA A 44 -5.04 -4.87 -6.88
CA ALA A 44 -5.39 -6.06 -7.64
C ALA A 44 -6.89 -6.04 -7.93
N LEU A 45 -7.25 -6.15 -9.20
CA LEU A 45 -8.63 -6.10 -9.66
C LEU A 45 -8.99 -7.37 -10.43
N GLN A 46 -10.24 -7.79 -10.35
CA GLN A 46 -10.82 -8.82 -11.21
C GLN A 46 -12.11 -8.31 -11.84
N VAL A 47 -12.35 -8.72 -13.08
CA VAL A 47 -13.60 -8.44 -13.79
C VAL A 47 -14.66 -9.45 -13.32
N ASP A 48 -15.83 -8.96 -12.93
CA ASP A 48 -16.97 -9.79 -12.57
C ASP A 48 -17.76 -10.28 -13.80
N GLU A 49 -18.84 -11.03 -13.58
CA GLU A 49 -19.65 -11.59 -14.68
C GLU A 49 -20.38 -10.53 -15.51
N SER A 50 -20.56 -9.34 -14.94
CA SER A 50 -21.17 -8.20 -15.62
C SER A 50 -20.16 -7.37 -16.41
N GLY A 51 -18.88 -7.76 -16.41
CA GLY A 51 -17.80 -7.01 -17.03
C GLY A 51 -17.28 -5.85 -16.18
N GLN A 52 -17.70 -5.73 -14.91
CA GLN A 52 -17.24 -4.66 -14.02
C GLN A 52 -15.97 -5.05 -13.28
N GLU A 53 -15.00 -4.14 -13.24
CA GLU A 53 -13.79 -4.33 -12.45
C GLU A 53 -14.08 -4.15 -10.95
N ARG A 54 -13.69 -5.14 -10.16
CA ARG A 54 -13.77 -5.11 -8.71
C ARG A 54 -12.37 -5.14 -8.11
N LEU A 55 -12.12 -4.23 -7.18
CA LEU A 55 -10.91 -4.23 -6.39
C LEU A 55 -10.97 -5.41 -5.39
N ILE A 56 -10.07 -6.37 -5.53
CA ILE A 56 -10.02 -7.58 -4.71
C ILE A 56 -8.94 -7.52 -3.64
N ASN A 57 -7.90 -6.71 -3.85
CA ASN A 57 -6.83 -6.50 -2.89
C ASN A 57 -6.22 -5.11 -3.11
N VAL A 58 -5.78 -4.50 -2.02
CA VAL A 58 -4.95 -3.29 -2.04
C VAL A 58 -3.78 -3.49 -1.08
N CYS A 59 -2.63 -2.95 -1.45
CA CYS A 59 -1.49 -2.86 -0.55
C CYS A 59 -0.63 -1.63 -0.87
N HIS A 60 0.18 -1.22 0.10
CA HIS A 60 1.14 -0.14 -0.03
C HIS A 60 2.55 -0.67 0.21
N THR A 61 3.47 -0.28 -0.66
CA THR A 61 4.89 -0.62 -0.54
C THR A 61 5.69 0.67 -0.50
N ALA A 62 6.44 0.88 0.58
CA ALA A 62 7.44 1.92 0.62
C ALA A 62 8.72 1.41 -0.03
N MET A 63 9.21 2.15 -1.02
CA MET A 63 10.43 1.89 -1.75
C MET A 63 11.49 2.95 -1.39
N VAL A 64 12.76 2.55 -1.34
CA VAL A 64 13.89 3.45 -1.05
C VAL A 64 14.94 3.34 -2.13
N ALA A 65 15.42 4.49 -2.59
CA ALA A 65 16.50 4.60 -3.56
C ALA A 65 17.85 4.57 -2.83
N LEU A 66 18.62 3.51 -3.05
CA LEU A 66 19.92 3.26 -2.43
C LEU A 66 21.05 3.33 -3.47
N ASP A 67 22.22 3.76 -3.04
CA ASP A 67 23.44 3.49 -3.81
C ASP A 67 23.87 2.03 -3.58
N LYS A 68 24.00 1.25 -4.64
CA LYS A 68 24.35 -0.18 -4.63
C LYS A 68 25.66 -0.50 -3.91
N SER A 69 26.63 0.42 -3.90
CA SER A 69 27.95 0.15 -3.30
C SER A 69 27.95 0.41 -1.79
N THR A 70 27.16 1.39 -1.34
CA THR A 70 27.13 1.80 0.07
C THR A 70 25.89 1.31 0.82
N MET A 71 24.87 0.86 0.09
CA MET A 71 23.52 0.54 0.58
C MET A 71 22.87 1.68 1.38
N ARG A 72 23.28 2.92 1.12
CA ARG A 72 22.75 4.12 1.80
C ARG A 72 21.71 4.83 0.93
N PRO A 73 20.68 5.45 1.54
CA PRO A 73 19.71 6.27 0.81
C PRO A 73 20.36 7.43 0.08
N VAL A 74 19.96 7.65 -1.17
CA VAL A 74 20.46 8.74 -2.02
C VAL A 74 19.44 9.88 -2.02
N LYS A 75 19.74 10.96 -1.31
CA LYS A 75 18.88 12.15 -1.29
C LYS A 75 18.84 12.81 -2.67
N GLY A 76 17.64 13.21 -3.09
CA GLY A 76 17.38 13.81 -4.40
C GLY A 76 17.25 12.79 -5.55
N ALA A 77 17.39 11.48 -5.27
CA ALA A 77 17.30 10.46 -6.31
C ALA A 77 15.87 10.14 -6.75
N VAL A 78 14.87 10.48 -5.91
CA VAL A 78 13.45 10.33 -6.25
C VAL A 78 12.89 11.71 -6.60
N PRO A 79 12.37 11.92 -7.81
CA PRO A 79 11.74 13.17 -8.19
C PRO A 79 10.43 13.38 -7.41
N PRO A 80 10.04 14.64 -7.13
CA PRO A 80 8.77 14.91 -6.50
C PRO A 80 7.61 14.45 -7.40
N LEU A 81 6.57 13.89 -6.79
CA LEU A 81 5.33 13.56 -7.50
C LEU A 81 4.64 14.86 -7.92
N GLU A 82 4.59 15.11 -9.24
CA GLU A 82 3.81 16.19 -9.81
C GLU A 82 2.34 15.79 -9.80
N LEU A 83 1.55 16.41 -8.93
CA LEU A 83 0.10 16.34 -9.04
C LEU A 83 -0.32 17.21 -10.23
N PRO A 84 -1.24 16.74 -11.09
CA PRO A 84 -1.74 17.56 -12.18
C PRO A 84 -2.18 18.92 -11.63
N ALA A 85 -1.70 20.00 -12.25
CA ALA A 85 -2.13 21.34 -11.91
C ALA A 85 -3.66 21.38 -11.96
N LYS A 86 -4.29 22.06 -11.00
CA LYS A 86 -5.75 22.14 -10.77
C LYS A 86 -6.60 22.63 -11.97
N GLN A 87 -6.06 22.75 -13.18
CA GLN A 87 -6.74 23.21 -14.39
C GLN A 87 -7.30 22.10 -15.29
N GLU A 88 -7.14 20.81 -14.95
CA GLU A 88 -7.91 19.71 -15.58
C GLU A 88 -9.00 19.12 -14.66
N ALA A 89 -9.21 19.71 -13.49
CA ALA A 89 -10.29 19.34 -12.57
C ALA A 89 -11.60 20.13 -12.81
N ALA A 90 -11.63 21.04 -13.79
CA ALA A 90 -12.80 21.86 -14.14
C ALA A 90 -13.86 21.12 -14.99
N GLY A 91 -13.87 19.78 -14.94
CA GLY A 91 -14.92 18.93 -15.52
C GLY A 91 -15.64 18.05 -14.51
N LEU A 92 -15.29 18.13 -13.22
CA LEU A 92 -15.89 17.30 -12.15
C LEU A 92 -16.52 18.13 -11.02
N ASP A 93 -16.70 19.44 -11.22
CA ASP A 93 -17.65 20.22 -10.43
C ASP A 93 -19.03 20.12 -11.07
N ALA A 94 -19.71 19.02 -10.82
CA ALA A 94 -21.15 18.94 -10.97
C ALA A 94 -21.76 18.26 -9.74
N ARG A 95 -22.02 19.10 -8.73
CA ARG A 95 -23.14 19.05 -7.78
C ARG A 95 -23.04 18.01 -6.64
N ASP A 96 -22.99 18.55 -5.42
CA ASP A 96 -23.58 17.99 -4.19
C ASP A 96 -23.56 16.45 -4.03
N ASP A 97 -22.39 15.83 -4.06
CA ASP A 97 -22.23 14.47 -3.55
C ASP A 97 -20.84 14.31 -2.89
N PRO A 98 -20.75 14.03 -1.58
CA PRO A 98 -19.46 13.84 -0.92
C PRO A 98 -18.83 12.54 -1.43
N ASN A 99 -17.86 12.68 -2.34
CA ASN A 99 -17.12 11.57 -2.93
C ASN A 99 -16.52 10.66 -1.81
N PRO A 100 -16.95 9.39 -1.68
CA PRO A 100 -16.57 8.52 -0.57
C PRO A 100 -15.05 8.32 -0.45
N ASN A 101 -14.34 8.38 -1.58
CA ASN A 101 -12.88 8.27 -1.64
C ASN A 101 -12.14 9.45 -0.96
N GLN A 102 -12.77 10.62 -0.84
CA GLN A 102 -12.15 11.80 -0.21
C GLN A 102 -12.31 11.76 1.31
N ILE A 103 -13.46 11.28 1.78
CA ILE A 103 -13.70 11.00 3.20
C ILE A 103 -12.76 9.87 3.65
N GLU A 104 -12.67 8.78 2.91
CA GLU A 104 -11.75 7.67 3.20
C GLU A 104 -10.29 8.12 3.31
N ARG A 105 -9.81 8.97 2.39
CA ARG A 105 -8.44 9.50 2.44
C ARG A 105 -8.17 10.36 3.67
N LEU A 106 -9.12 11.20 4.06
CA LEU A 106 -9.00 12.04 5.27
C LEU A 106 -9.09 11.21 6.55
N GLU A 107 -9.94 10.19 6.59
CA GLU A 107 -10.04 9.27 7.72
C GLU A 107 -8.81 8.36 7.84
N LEU A 108 -8.30 7.84 6.72
CA LEU A 108 -7.04 7.09 6.67
C LEU A 108 -5.85 7.93 7.11
N ALA A 109 -5.78 9.20 6.69
CA ALA A 109 -4.73 10.11 7.14
C ALA A 109 -4.81 10.41 8.65
N LYS A 110 -6.03 10.52 9.21
CA LYS A 110 -6.24 10.68 10.66
C LYS A 110 -5.87 9.41 11.41
N LEU A 111 -6.31 8.24 10.95
CA LEU A 111 -5.95 6.93 11.51
C LEU A 111 -4.44 6.71 11.48
N HIS A 112 -3.76 7.07 10.38
CA HIS A 112 -2.31 6.94 10.26
C HIS A 112 -1.57 7.83 11.26
N LYS A 113 -2.03 9.08 11.48
CA LYS A 113 -1.47 9.95 12.53
C LYS A 113 -1.66 9.37 13.93
N VAL A 114 -2.83 8.81 14.22
CA VAL A 114 -3.12 8.14 15.50
C VAL A 114 -2.25 6.90 15.69
N MET A 115 -2.09 6.06 14.66
CA MET A 115 -1.21 4.89 14.71
C MET A 115 0.25 5.27 14.90
N MET A 116 0.73 6.32 14.23
CA MET A 116 2.11 6.81 14.42
C MET A 116 2.35 7.35 15.83
N ALA A 117 1.36 8.04 16.41
CA ALA A 117 1.43 8.49 17.80
C ALA A 117 1.46 7.30 18.78
N ARG A 118 0.59 6.29 18.60
CA ARG A 118 0.55 5.07 19.43
C ARG A 118 1.81 4.21 19.29
N ARG A 119 2.40 4.12 18.09
CA ARG A 119 3.70 3.46 17.86
C ARG A 119 4.84 4.18 18.58
N ARG A 120 4.86 5.52 18.56
CA ARG A 120 5.84 6.32 19.33
C ARG A 120 5.66 6.16 20.84
N ALA A 121 4.44 5.96 21.31
CA ALA A 121 4.12 5.72 22.71
C ALA A 121 4.35 4.27 23.17
N ASN A 122 4.86 3.37 22.31
CA ASN A 122 5.02 1.93 22.57
C ASN A 122 3.72 1.19 22.95
N GLU A 123 2.55 1.80 22.79
CA GLU A 123 1.24 1.25 23.17
C GLU A 123 0.75 0.14 22.22
N MET A 124 1.37 0.01 21.05
CA MET A 124 1.04 -0.99 20.03
C MET A 124 2.02 -2.17 19.98
N LEU A 125 2.93 -2.31 20.95
CA LEU A 125 3.81 -3.47 21.03
C LEU A 125 3.02 -4.69 21.53
N LEU A 126 2.38 -5.39 20.61
CA LEU A 126 1.97 -6.78 20.81
C LEU A 126 3.24 -7.62 20.97
N ARG A 127 3.66 -7.80 22.23
CA ARG A 127 4.59 -8.83 22.76
C ARG A 127 5.85 -9.14 21.93
N SER A 128 7.00 -8.84 22.54
CA SER A 128 8.37 -9.30 22.21
C SER A 128 8.90 -9.00 20.80
N PRO A 129 10.11 -8.43 20.64
CA PRO A 129 10.70 -8.10 19.34
C PRO A 129 11.15 -9.32 18.52
N VAL A 130 10.86 -10.54 18.98
CA VAL A 130 11.30 -11.78 18.32
C VAL A 130 10.09 -12.48 17.71
N SER A 131 9.82 -12.18 16.44
CA SER A 131 9.04 -13.07 15.60
C SER A 131 9.89 -14.33 15.39
N GLN A 132 9.48 -15.44 16.00
CA GLN A 132 10.05 -16.74 15.66
C GLN A 132 9.30 -17.30 14.45
N PRO A 133 10.00 -17.93 13.50
CA PRO A 133 9.33 -18.65 12.42
C PRO A 133 8.42 -19.74 13.01
N PRO A 134 7.28 -20.05 12.37
CA PRO A 134 6.38 -21.10 12.84
C PRO A 134 7.12 -22.43 12.92
N THR A 135 6.83 -23.18 13.98
CA THR A 135 7.36 -24.52 14.20
C THR A 135 6.82 -25.50 13.18
N SER A 136 7.50 -26.64 13.01
CA SER A 136 7.05 -27.68 12.09
C SER A 136 5.69 -28.28 12.45
N GLU A 137 5.31 -28.28 13.74
CA GLU A 137 3.97 -28.69 14.19
C GLU A 137 2.90 -27.67 13.81
N GLU A 138 3.17 -26.36 13.97
CA GLU A 138 2.25 -25.31 13.53
C GLU A 138 2.04 -25.33 12.02
N MET A 139 3.10 -25.60 11.25
CA MET A 139 3.00 -25.79 9.80
C MET A 139 2.21 -27.05 9.44
N ALA A 140 2.37 -28.16 10.17
CA ALA A 140 1.61 -29.38 9.92
C ALA A 140 0.09 -29.16 10.13
N ALA A 141 -0.29 -28.46 11.20
CA ALA A 141 -1.69 -28.14 11.49
C ALA A 141 -2.34 -27.28 10.39
N VAL A 142 -1.58 -26.38 9.75
CA VAL A 142 -2.08 -25.59 8.60
C VAL A 142 -2.28 -26.47 7.37
N HIS A 143 -1.41 -27.46 7.16
CA HIS A 143 -1.49 -28.38 6.03
C HIS A 143 -2.64 -29.41 6.16
N GLU A 144 -3.11 -29.69 7.38
CA GLU A 144 -4.27 -30.56 7.63
C GLU A 144 -5.63 -29.86 7.41
N LEU A 145 -5.64 -28.53 7.25
CA LEU A 145 -6.87 -27.77 6.95
C LEU A 145 -7.24 -27.78 5.45
N HIS A 146 -6.52 -28.55 4.61
CA HIS A 146 -6.69 -28.65 3.16
C HIS A 146 -7.19 -30.01 2.71
#